data_AF-A0A013WWW7-F1
#
_entry.id   AF-A0A013WWW7-F1
#
_cell.length_a   1.000
_cell.length_b   1.000
_cell.length_c   1.000
_cell.angle_alpha   90.00
_cell.angle_beta   90.00
_cell.angle_gamma   90.00
#
_symmetry.space_group_name_H-M   'P 1'
#
loop_
_entity.id
_entity.type
_entity.pdbx_description
1 polymer ?
#
loop_
_entity_poly.entity_id
_entity_poly.type
_entity_poly.pdbx_seq_one_letter_code
_entity_poly.pdbx_strand_id
1 'polypeptide(L)'
;LLEARMGNKGKREFIQILRLLEAIPMEIVTFAVNEAICIGAIGFDAVKQIALARIERRPARLDLAAYPHLPKMDVKTTRAADYAALVPQTSQELAA
;
A
#
# COMPACT_ATOMS: atom_id res chain seq x y z
N LEU A 1 4.90 18.62 -4.51
CA LEU A 1 3.76 17.70 -4.76
C LEU A 1 2.48 18.19 -4.08
N LEU A 2 2.42 18.25 -2.73
CA LEU A 2 1.23 18.72 -2.00
C LEU A 2 0.81 20.14 -2.40
N GLU A 3 1.74 21.10 -2.36
CA GLU A 3 1.44 22.49 -2.70
C GLU A 3 1.00 22.67 -4.16
N ALA A 4 1.64 21.94 -5.08
CA ALA A 4 1.29 21.94 -6.49
C ALA A 4 -0.10 21.33 -6.77
N ARG A 5 -0.56 20.37 -5.95
CA ARG A 5 -1.85 19.69 -6.12
C ARG A 5 -3.01 20.35 -5.34
N MET A 6 -2.72 20.99 -4.21
CA MET A 6 -3.73 21.38 -3.22
C MET A 6 -3.60 22.85 -2.75
N GLY A 7 -2.69 23.62 -3.33
CA GLY A 7 -2.48 25.04 -3.00
C GLY A 7 -2.25 25.26 -1.50
N ASN A 8 -3.02 26.18 -0.90
CA ASN A 8 -2.92 26.50 0.53
C ASN A 8 -3.22 25.31 1.46
N LYS A 9 -4.12 24.40 1.05
CA LYS A 9 -4.36 23.17 1.81
C LYS A 9 -3.13 22.27 1.80
N GLY A 10 -2.44 22.18 0.65
CA GLY A 10 -1.18 21.45 0.50
C GLY A 10 -0.08 21.99 1.40
N LYS A 11 0.04 23.32 1.53
CA LYS A 11 0.98 23.96 2.47
C LYS A 11 0.70 23.56 3.92
N ARG A 12 -0.58 23.55 4.31
CA ARG A 12 -0.98 23.16 5.67
C ARG A 12 -0.63 21.70 5.96
N GLU A 13 -0.91 20.79 5.03
CA GLU A 13 -0.57 19.38 5.20
C GLU A 13 0.95 19.16 5.24
N PHE A 14 1.71 19.90 4.44
CA PHE A 14 3.17 19.87 4.50
C PHE A 14 3.68 20.30 5.88
N ILE A 15 3.16 21.41 6.43
CA ILE A 15 3.50 21.85 7.79
C ILE A 15 3.12 20.76 8.81
N GLN A 16 1.93 20.18 8.72
CA GLN A 16 1.49 19.11 9.63
C GLN A 16 2.41 17.88 9.57
N ILE A 17 2.89 17.51 8.38
CA ILE A 17 3.88 16.43 8.22
C ILE A 17 5.20 16.78 8.89
N LEU A 18 5.69 18.02 8.74
CA LEU A 18 6.90 18.46 9.44
C LEU A 18 6.73 18.40 10.97
N ARG A 19 5.54 18.77 11.47
CA ARG A 19 5.23 18.70 12.91
C ARG A 19 5.19 17.29 13.47
N LEU A 20 5.08 16.25 12.65
CA LEU A 20 5.22 14.86 13.13
C LEU A 20 6.61 14.62 13.72
N LEU A 21 7.64 15.33 13.25
CA LEU A 21 9.00 15.24 13.79
C LEU A 21 9.11 15.71 15.24
N GLU A 22 8.12 16.45 15.76
CA GLU A 22 8.04 16.82 17.18
C GLU A 22 7.79 15.60 18.08
N ALA A 23 7.19 14.52 17.54
CA ALA A 23 6.74 13.36 18.32
C ALA A 23 7.23 12.01 17.78
N ILE A 24 7.71 11.94 16.53
CA ILE A 24 8.07 10.71 15.84
C ILE A 24 9.52 10.82 15.34
N PRO A 25 10.35 9.76 15.47
CA PRO A 25 11.72 9.77 14.94
C PRO A 25 11.77 10.09 13.44
N MET A 26 12.77 10.88 13.04
CA MET A 26 12.99 11.28 11.64
C MET A 26 12.94 10.08 10.68
N GLU A 27 13.61 8.98 11.02
CA GLU A 27 13.66 7.77 10.21
C GLU A 27 12.26 7.21 9.90
N ILE A 28 11.34 7.24 10.87
CA ILE A 28 9.97 6.76 10.69
C ILE A 28 9.16 7.72 9.83
N VAL A 29 9.32 9.04 10.03
CA VAL A 29 8.64 10.04 9.20
C VAL A 29 9.15 9.99 7.76
N THR A 30 10.46 9.88 7.54
CA THR A 30 11.07 9.71 6.22
C THR A 30 10.55 8.45 5.53
N PHE A 31 10.50 7.32 6.25
CA PHE A 31 9.91 6.09 5.72
C PHE A 31 8.45 6.31 5.30
N ALA A 32 7.63 6.90 6.17
CA ALA A 32 6.21 7.09 5.90
C ALA A 32 5.93 8.04 4.73
N VAL A 33 6.75 9.09 4.56
CA VAL A 33 6.66 9.99 3.41
C VAL A 33 7.02 9.27 2.11
N ASN A 34 8.11 8.49 2.10
CA ASN A 34 8.50 7.72 0.93
C ASN A 34 7.41 6.71 0.53
N GLU A 35 6.87 5.98 1.50
CA GLU A 35 5.82 4.99 1.26
C GLU A 35 4.54 5.65 0.72
N ALA A 36 4.12 6.78 1.30
CA ALA A 36 2.97 7.55 0.83
C ALA A 36 3.13 8.02 -0.63
N ILE A 37 4.36 8.37 -1.03
CA ILE A 37 4.70 8.71 -2.42
C ILE A 37 4.61 7.46 -3.30
N CYS A 38 5.21 6.34 -2.89
CA CYS A 38 5.22 5.08 -3.64
C CYS A 38 3.80 4.57 -3.95
N ILE A 39 2.89 4.64 -2.98
CA ILE A 39 1.49 4.20 -3.17
C ILE A 39 0.58 5.29 -3.78
N GLY A 40 1.10 6.50 -4.00
CA GLY A 40 0.36 7.63 -4.57
C GLY A 40 -0.64 8.31 -3.62
N ALA A 41 -0.68 7.91 -2.34
CA ALA A 41 -1.57 8.46 -1.32
C ALA A 41 -0.87 9.57 -0.51
N ILE A 42 -0.58 10.70 -1.17
CA ILE A 42 0.19 11.79 -0.56
C ILE A 42 -0.76 12.76 0.16
N GLY A 43 -0.78 12.71 1.49
CA GLY A 43 -1.51 13.61 2.37
C GLY A 43 -1.13 13.40 3.85
N PHE A 44 -1.44 14.37 4.71
CA PHE A 44 -1.05 14.29 6.13
C PHE A 44 -1.56 13.00 6.81
N ASP A 45 -2.82 12.65 6.61
CA ASP A 45 -3.39 11.47 7.27
C ASP A 45 -2.72 10.18 6.79
N ALA A 46 -2.44 10.04 5.50
CA ALA A 46 -1.72 8.87 4.97
C ALA A 46 -0.33 8.72 5.59
N VAL A 47 0.46 9.80 5.64
CA VAL A 47 1.79 9.79 6.27
C VAL A 47 1.69 9.42 7.75
N LYS A 48 0.75 10.02 8.48
CA LYS A 48 0.52 9.71 9.90
C LYS A 48 0.13 8.24 10.11
N GLN A 49 -0.76 7.68 9.27
CA GLN A 49 -1.19 6.29 9.39
C GLN A 49 -0.04 5.30 9.12
N ILE A 50 0.77 5.55 8.10
CA ILE A 50 1.94 4.70 7.79
C ILE A 50 2.96 4.77 8.93
N ALA A 51 3.23 5.97 9.45
CA ALA A 51 4.12 6.16 10.59
C ALA A 51 3.61 5.41 11.84
N LEU A 52 2.31 5.54 12.15
CA LEU A 52 1.70 4.86 13.29
C LEU A 52 1.77 3.34 13.14
N ALA A 53 1.41 2.80 11.98
CA ALA A 53 1.50 1.36 11.70
C ALA A 53 2.93 0.82 11.88
N ARG A 54 3.94 1.60 11.47
CA ARG A 54 5.36 1.26 11.63
C ARG A 54 5.79 1.23 13.10
N ILE A 55 5.36 2.21 13.91
CA ILE A 55 5.64 2.29 15.35
C ILE A 55 4.97 1.13 16.09
N GLU A 56 3.68 0.92 15.82
CA GLU A 56 2.88 -0.15 16.45
C GLU A 56 3.34 -1.55 16.03
N ARG A 57 4.17 -1.66 14.97
CA ARG A 57 4.53 -2.92 14.31
C ARG A 57 3.30 -3.76 13.99
N ARG A 58 2.21 -3.08 13.62
CA ARG A 58 0.89 -3.70 13.46
C ARG A 58 0.91 -4.53 12.17
N PRO A 59 0.83 -5.87 12.24
CA PRO A 59 0.75 -6.67 11.03
C PRO A 59 -0.53 -6.30 10.30
N ALA A 60 -0.47 -6.19 8.97
CA ALA A 60 -1.66 -6.06 8.14
C ALA A 60 -2.54 -7.29 8.38
N ARG A 61 -3.61 -7.11 9.15
CA ARG A 61 -4.59 -8.15 9.45
C ARG A 61 -5.86 -7.84 8.70
N LEU A 62 -6.16 -8.65 7.70
CA LEU A 62 -7.48 -8.69 7.09
C LEU A 62 -8.33 -9.67 7.90
N ASP A 63 -9.20 -9.14 8.76
CA ASP A 63 -10.21 -9.95 9.41
C ASP A 63 -11.46 -9.99 8.53
N LEU A 64 -11.66 -11.09 7.81
CA LEU A 64 -12.82 -11.25 6.93
C LEU A 64 -14.14 -11.33 7.71
N ALA A 65 -14.11 -11.67 9.00
CA ALA A 65 -15.31 -11.65 9.83
C ALA A 65 -15.83 -10.22 10.08
N ALA A 66 -14.95 -9.21 10.00
CA ALA A 66 -15.32 -7.81 10.11
C ALA A 66 -16.04 -7.26 8.85
N TYR A 67 -16.09 -8.03 7.75
CA TYR A 67 -16.70 -7.60 6.49
C TYR A 67 -17.78 -8.60 6.01
N PRO A 68 -19.00 -8.56 6.57
CA PRO A 68 -20.05 -9.53 6.23
C PRO A 68 -20.53 -9.49 4.78
N HIS A 69 -20.28 -8.37 4.09
CA HIS A 69 -20.64 -8.16 2.69
C HIS A 69 -19.62 -8.73 1.71
N LEU A 70 -18.42 -9.08 2.18
CA LEU A 70 -17.40 -9.70 1.33
C LEU A 70 -17.81 -11.17 1.07
N PRO A 71 -17.70 -11.66 -0.18
CA PRO A 71 -17.92 -13.08 -0.47
C PRO A 71 -16.97 -13.94 0.35
N LYS A 72 -17.47 -15.06 0.88
CA LYS A 72 -16.62 -16.04 1.54
C LYS A 72 -15.60 -16.56 0.52
N MET A 73 -14.32 -16.48 0.85
CA MET A 73 -13.26 -16.98 -0.02
C MET A 73 -13.28 -18.51 -0.01
N ASP A 74 -13.68 -19.14 -1.12
CA ASP A 74 -13.42 -20.56 -1.38
C ASP A 74 -12.15 -20.66 -2.22
N VAL A 75 -10.99 -20.64 -1.54
CA VAL A 75 -9.70 -20.73 -2.20
C VAL A 75 -9.28 -22.19 -2.23
N LYS A 76 -9.23 -22.77 -3.43
CA LYS A 76 -8.69 -24.11 -3.64
C LYS A 76 -7.21 -24.13 -3.25
N THR A 77 -6.74 -25.26 -2.71
CA THR A 77 -5.31 -25.48 -2.49
C THR A 77 -4.56 -25.29 -3.80
N THR A 78 -3.49 -24.49 -3.78
CA THR A 78 -2.66 -24.21 -4.96
C THR A 78 -2.13 -25.52 -5.55
N ARG A 79 -2.44 -25.79 -6.81
CA ARG A 79 -1.86 -26.91 -7.58
C ARG A 79 -0.92 -26.34 -8.64
N ALA A 80 0.33 -26.81 -8.64
CA ALA A 80 1.34 -26.34 -9.60
C ALA A 80 0.90 -26.53 -11.07
N ALA A 81 0.13 -27.57 -11.36
CA ALA A 81 -0.37 -27.86 -12.71
C ALA A 81 -1.31 -26.77 -13.27
N ASP A 82 -2.05 -26.06 -12.41
CA ASP A 82 -3.02 -25.04 -12.87
C ASP A 82 -2.33 -23.82 -13.48
N TYR A 83 -1.04 -23.58 -13.15
CA TYR A 83 -0.24 -22.51 -13.75
C TYR A 83 0.14 -22.77 -15.22
N ALA A 84 -0.01 -24.00 -15.73
CA ALA A 84 0.29 -24.31 -17.12
C ALA A 84 -0.56 -23.49 -18.11
N ALA A 85 -1.78 -23.08 -17.70
CA ALA A 85 -2.64 -22.20 -18.49
C ALA A 85 -2.09 -20.78 -18.68
N LEU A 86 -1.12 -20.35 -17.85
CA LEU A 86 -0.46 -19.05 -17.97
C LEU A 86 0.77 -19.09 -18.87
N VAL A 87 1.21 -20.27 -19.30
CA VAL A 87 2.31 -20.40 -20.26
C VAL A 87 1.74 -20.06 -21.64
N PRO A 88 2.27 -19.05 -22.35
CA PRO A 88 1.87 -18.77 -23.72
C PRO A 88 2.03 -20.05 -24.54
N GLN A 89 0.99 -20.47 -25.27
CA GLN A 89 1.11 -21.55 -26.23
C GLN A 89 2.17 -21.10 -27.26
N THR A 90 3.39 -21.60 -27.11
CA THR A 90 4.36 -21.50 -28.20
C THR A 90 3.80 -22.46 -29.22
N SER A 91 3.17 -21.90 -30.27
CA SER A 91 2.56 -22.64 -31.36
C SER A 91 3.42 -23.83 -31.73
N GLN A 92 2.84 -25.02 -31.72
CA GLN A 92 3.40 -26.23 -32.31
C GLN A 92 3.47 -26.06 -33.84
N GLU A 93 4.24 -25.09 -34.31
CA GLU A 93 4.57 -24.84 -35.72
C GLU A 93 6.09 -24.70 -35.82
N LEU A 94 6.84 -25.75 -35.47
CA LEU A 94 8.27 -25.85 -35.79
C LEU A 94 8.75 -27.32 -35.80
N ALA A 95 7.87 -28.27 -36.09
CA ALA A 95 8.24 -29.65 -36.39
C ALA A 95 7.25 -30.26 -37.39
N ALA A 96 7.27 -29.72 -38.60
CA ALA A 96 6.96 -30.46 -39.82
C ALA A 96 8.29 -30.88 -40.44
#